data_AF-S7PWK9-F1
#
_entry.id   AF-S7PWK9-F1
#
_cell.length_a   1.000
_cell.length_b   1.000
_cell.length_c   1.000
_cell.angle_alpha   90.00
_cell.angle_beta   90.00
_cell.angle_gamma   90.00
#
_symmetry.space_group_name_H-M   'P 1'
#
loop_
_entity.id
_entity.type
_entity.pdbx_description
1 polymer ?
#
loop_
_entity_poly.entity_id
_entity_poly.type
_entity_poly.pdbx_seq_one_letter_code
_entity_poly.pdbx_strand_id
1 'polypeptide(L)'
;MVLQNRNVSKRIDAENTPPPLKPAASEEARLPKAIREASRRRRAHANGTRTSRYAAEQAMRRSKTRSPPQPFRIELPKTPSPANEQADVEMRDAEPVQRTRETVALPRYLERPEYKEIPSHNIVDIELGLAETPIDYIRDGLEVEGPRMLKSLNAMQPVPLTNVLPSEFEVVINDDSSDLPTHMFAVFGRQPFTHGPPKPNRQKVTLYPVHDIVFAAHCAHLPRLRPNKPSRSSVSEPIKLPVVPVCLPSPQTFPILSSYLYTKRTDLLLSALLPSTIPDDFHKAQTIAFAQKIARTFTARALLQHAMVINGVWRNVCALGVFEDRLWSAMDFAWEAVLTALAFATGNPKAMVGNLSDKEYASAVL
;
A
#
# COMPACT_ATOMS: atom_id res chain seq x y z
N MET A 1 -57.85 -51.79 6.22
CA MET A 1 -57.38 -50.47 6.68
C MET A 1 -56.94 -50.63 8.12
N VAL A 2 -55.80 -50.03 8.47
CA VAL A 2 -55.20 -49.92 9.82
C VAL A 2 -54.45 -51.18 10.33
N LEU A 3 -53.13 -51.16 10.15
CA LEU A 3 -52.17 -51.86 10.99
C LEU A 3 -51.63 -50.88 12.04
N GLN A 4 -51.71 -51.29 13.29
CA GLN A 4 -51.11 -50.63 14.44
C GLN A 4 -49.59 -50.69 14.35
N ASN A 5 -48.90 -49.64 14.81
CA ASN A 5 -47.61 -49.85 15.48
C ASN A 5 -47.35 -48.79 16.55
N ARG A 6 -47.10 -49.30 17.76
CA ARG A 6 -46.66 -48.60 18.96
C ARG A 6 -45.18 -48.24 18.81
N ASN A 7 -44.82 -47.01 19.13
CA ASN A 7 -43.46 -46.68 19.55
C ASN A 7 -43.51 -45.72 20.75
N VAL A 8 -43.27 -46.28 21.92
CA VAL A 8 -43.08 -45.56 23.19
C VAL A 8 -41.61 -45.16 23.24
N SER A 9 -41.31 -43.87 23.03
CA SER A 9 -39.97 -43.32 23.30
C SER A 9 -39.92 -42.79 24.73
N LYS A 10 -39.04 -43.36 25.53
CA LYS A 10 -38.67 -42.89 26.88
C LYS A 10 -37.98 -41.53 26.75
N ARG A 11 -38.55 -40.47 27.34
CA ARG A 11 -37.83 -39.23 27.63
C ARG A 11 -36.89 -39.49 28.80
N ILE A 12 -35.61 -39.21 28.60
CA ILE A 12 -34.60 -39.16 29.66
C ILE A 12 -34.47 -37.69 30.02
N ASP A 13 -34.86 -37.36 31.25
CA ASP A 13 -34.70 -36.04 31.85
C ASP A 13 -33.21 -35.79 32.12
N ALA A 14 -32.58 -34.97 31.29
CA ALA A 14 -31.18 -34.56 31.42
C ALA A 14 -31.11 -33.05 31.74
N GLU A 15 -31.84 -32.63 32.77
CA GLU A 15 -32.01 -31.20 33.10
C GLU A 15 -30.99 -30.65 34.12
N ASN A 16 -30.01 -31.44 34.56
CA ASN A 16 -29.05 -31.01 35.60
C ASN A 16 -27.62 -31.54 35.42
N THR A 17 -27.11 -31.54 34.19
CA THR A 17 -25.68 -31.79 33.96
C THR A 17 -24.95 -30.44 33.87
N PRO A 18 -23.99 -30.13 34.75
CA PRO A 18 -23.17 -28.93 34.60
C PRO A 18 -22.50 -28.95 33.22
N PRO A 19 -22.38 -27.81 32.53
CA PRO A 19 -21.78 -27.76 31.21
C PRO A 19 -20.38 -28.38 31.29
N PRO A 20 -20.02 -29.31 30.38
CA PRO A 20 -18.70 -29.91 30.38
C PRO A 20 -17.67 -28.78 30.33
N LEU A 21 -16.72 -28.81 31.26
CA LEU A 21 -15.56 -27.92 31.28
C LEU A 21 -14.97 -27.93 29.88
N LYS A 22 -15.15 -26.82 29.14
CA LYS A 22 -14.56 -26.67 27.82
C LYS A 22 -13.06 -26.92 28.02
N PRO A 23 -12.45 -27.86 27.28
CA PRO A 23 -11.00 -28.01 27.33
C PRO A 23 -10.42 -26.64 27.05
N ALA A 24 -9.50 -26.19 27.90
CA ALA A 24 -8.81 -24.92 27.73
C ALA A 24 -8.38 -24.82 26.27
N ALA A 25 -9.00 -23.91 25.52
CA ALA A 25 -8.68 -23.73 24.13
C ALA A 25 -7.18 -23.43 24.09
N SER A 26 -6.38 -24.28 23.45
CA SER A 26 -4.97 -23.99 23.29
C SER A 26 -4.87 -22.59 22.69
N GLU A 27 -4.12 -21.70 23.34
CA GLU A 27 -3.90 -20.32 22.91
C GLU A 27 -3.28 -20.20 21.51
N GLU A 28 -2.92 -21.33 20.91
CA GLU A 28 -2.11 -21.45 19.70
C GLU A 28 -2.76 -20.91 18.42
N ALA A 29 -4.06 -20.55 18.41
CA ALA A 29 -4.75 -20.15 17.19
C ALA A 29 -5.73 -18.96 17.37
N ARG A 30 -5.20 -17.75 17.60
CA ARG A 30 -6.02 -16.51 17.62
C ARG A 30 -6.56 -16.12 16.24
N LEU A 31 -5.70 -16.14 15.22
CA LEU A 31 -6.03 -15.74 13.84
C LEU A 31 -6.96 -16.73 13.10
N PRO A 32 -6.83 -18.07 13.24
CA PRO A 32 -7.60 -19.01 12.43
C PRO A 32 -9.11 -18.90 12.63
N LYS A 33 -9.62 -18.57 13.82
CA LYS A 33 -11.08 -18.48 14.03
C LYS A 33 -11.69 -17.26 13.33
N ALA A 34 -11.11 -16.07 13.51
CA ALA A 34 -11.58 -14.84 12.89
C ALA A 34 -11.48 -14.90 11.36
N ILE A 35 -10.33 -15.36 10.83
CA ILE A 35 -10.13 -15.56 9.39
C ILE A 35 -11.12 -16.60 8.83
N ARG A 36 -11.35 -17.71 9.55
CA ARG A 36 -12.29 -18.75 9.11
C ARG A 36 -13.74 -18.27 9.09
N GLU A 37 -14.14 -17.47 10.08
CA GLU A 37 -15.50 -16.96 10.18
C GLU A 37 -15.79 -15.84 9.17
N ALA A 38 -14.88 -14.87 9.05
CA ALA A 38 -14.99 -13.77 8.08
C ALA A 38 -15.15 -14.29 6.65
N SER A 39 -14.41 -15.34 6.29
CA SER A 39 -14.45 -15.89 4.94
C SER A 39 -15.60 -16.88 4.69
N ARG A 40 -16.17 -17.52 5.72
CA ARG A 40 -17.45 -18.25 5.56
C ARG A 40 -18.55 -17.34 5.00
N ARG A 41 -18.57 -16.05 5.34
CA ARG A 41 -19.55 -15.08 4.84
C ARG A 41 -19.33 -14.67 3.38
N ARG A 42 -18.10 -14.74 2.85
CA ARG A 42 -17.77 -14.32 1.47
C ARG A 42 -17.82 -15.43 0.42
N ARG A 43 -17.76 -16.71 0.84
CA ARG A 43 -17.81 -17.87 -0.07
C ARG A 43 -19.10 -17.99 -0.89
N ALA A 44 -20.14 -17.23 -0.56
CA ALA A 44 -21.35 -17.16 -1.38
C ALA A 44 -21.12 -16.50 -2.77
N HIS A 45 -19.99 -15.82 -3.02
CA HIS A 45 -19.86 -14.93 -4.19
C HIS A 45 -18.63 -15.10 -5.12
N ALA A 46 -17.69 -16.00 -4.87
CA ALA A 46 -16.43 -16.03 -5.65
C ALA A 46 -15.95 -17.43 -6.05
N ASN A 47 -16.45 -17.95 -7.19
CA ASN A 47 -15.84 -19.10 -7.87
C ASN A 47 -14.98 -18.60 -9.04
N GLY A 48 -13.69 -18.35 -8.79
CA GLY A 48 -12.70 -18.08 -9.83
C GLY A 48 -11.30 -17.92 -9.24
N THR A 49 -10.31 -18.64 -9.79
CA THR A 49 -8.90 -18.56 -9.38
C THR A 49 -8.30 -17.23 -9.82
N ARG A 50 -8.04 -16.33 -8.86
CA ARG A 50 -7.52 -14.96 -9.10
C ARG A 50 -6.16 -14.94 -9.82
N THR A 51 -5.35 -15.97 -9.66
CA THR A 51 -4.00 -16.07 -10.25
C THR A 51 -4.01 -16.15 -11.79
N SER A 52 -4.94 -16.88 -12.40
CA SER A 52 -5.04 -16.95 -13.86
C SER A 52 -5.51 -15.62 -14.46
N ARG A 53 -6.36 -14.90 -13.73
CA ARG A 53 -6.85 -13.56 -14.10
C ARG A 53 -5.73 -12.54 -14.09
N TYR A 54 -4.86 -12.54 -13.08
CA TYR A 54 -3.71 -11.64 -13.01
C TYR A 54 -2.78 -11.85 -14.22
N ALA A 55 -2.41 -13.09 -14.50
CA ALA A 55 -1.53 -13.41 -15.64
C ALA A 55 -2.17 -13.03 -16.99
N ALA A 56 -3.47 -13.31 -17.17
CA ALA A 56 -4.21 -12.93 -18.38
C ALA A 56 -4.32 -11.41 -18.56
N GLU A 57 -4.55 -10.66 -17.47
CA GLU A 57 -4.61 -9.20 -17.52
C GLU A 57 -3.24 -8.59 -17.85
N GLN A 58 -2.16 -9.14 -17.29
CA GLN A 58 -0.80 -8.73 -17.64
C GLN A 58 -0.48 -9.00 -19.11
N ALA A 59 -0.85 -10.18 -19.62
CA ALA A 59 -0.67 -10.52 -21.03
C ALA A 59 -1.44 -9.57 -21.95
N MET A 60 -2.69 -9.23 -21.61
CA MET A 60 -3.51 -8.24 -22.31
C MET A 60 -2.91 -6.83 -22.29
N ARG A 61 -2.23 -6.44 -21.21
CA ARG A 61 -1.56 -5.12 -21.12
C ARG A 61 -0.30 -5.08 -21.98
N ARG A 62 0.50 -6.15 -21.96
CA ARG A 62 1.69 -6.29 -22.81
C ARG A 62 1.32 -6.28 -24.30
N SER A 63 0.19 -6.91 -24.68
CA SER A 63 -0.24 -6.92 -26.09
C SER A 63 -0.71 -5.54 -26.58
N LYS A 64 -1.33 -4.73 -25.70
CA LYS A 64 -1.75 -3.35 -26.02
C LYS A 64 -0.58 -2.36 -26.10
N THR A 65 0.62 -2.73 -25.64
CA THR A 65 1.80 -1.86 -25.55
C THR A 65 2.94 -2.32 -26.46
N ARG A 66 2.62 -2.89 -27.63
CA ARG A 66 3.60 -3.41 -28.62
C ARG A 66 4.65 -2.38 -29.09
N SER A 67 4.47 -1.09 -28.84
CA SER A 67 5.47 -0.04 -29.05
C SER A 67 5.91 0.54 -27.71
N PRO A 68 7.22 0.76 -27.47
CA PRO A 68 7.68 1.37 -26.23
C PRO A 68 7.01 2.74 -26.07
N PRO A 69 6.22 2.95 -25.00
CA PRO A 69 5.50 4.20 -24.84
C PRO A 69 6.50 5.33 -24.66
N GLN A 70 6.38 6.36 -25.50
CA GLN A 70 7.21 7.57 -25.38
C GLN A 70 7.02 8.18 -23.97
N PRO A 71 8.11 8.59 -23.29
CA PRO A 71 8.00 9.22 -21.99
C PRO A 71 7.21 10.54 -22.11
N PHE A 72 6.37 10.81 -21.12
CA PHE A 72 5.67 12.08 -21.01
C PHE A 72 6.69 13.16 -20.61
N ARG A 73 6.92 14.14 -21.48
CA ARG A 73 7.87 15.23 -21.25
C ARG A 73 7.12 16.52 -20.94
N ILE A 74 7.55 17.21 -19.90
CA ILE A 74 6.98 18.48 -19.43
C ILE A 74 8.10 19.50 -19.33
N GLU A 75 7.85 20.71 -19.82
CA GLU A 75 8.72 21.86 -19.56
C GLU A 75 8.20 22.64 -18.36
N LEU A 76 9.04 22.80 -17.34
CA LEU A 76 8.71 23.58 -16.14
C LEU A 76 9.63 24.80 -16.03
N PRO A 77 9.12 25.95 -15.54
CA PRO A 77 9.99 27.08 -15.22
C PRO A 77 11.00 26.67 -14.13
N LYS A 78 12.29 26.89 -14.39
CA LYS A 78 13.33 26.62 -13.41
C LYS A 78 13.18 27.59 -12.25
N THR A 79 13.03 27.09 -11.01
CA THR A 79 13.08 27.96 -9.84
C THR A 79 14.50 28.50 -9.68
N PRO A 80 14.69 29.82 -9.52
CA PRO A 80 16.00 30.39 -9.28
C PRO A 80 16.59 29.73 -8.02
N SER A 81 17.82 29.25 -8.12
CA SER A 81 18.49 28.62 -6.99
C SER A 81 18.88 29.71 -5.99
N PRO A 82 18.59 29.58 -4.69
CA PRO A 82 18.90 30.61 -3.69
C PRO A 82 20.41 30.86 -3.52
N ALA A 83 21.27 30.04 -4.12
CA ALA A 83 22.73 30.17 -4.02
C ALA A 83 23.31 31.35 -4.82
N ASN A 84 22.52 32.07 -5.63
CA ASN A 84 23.03 33.16 -6.49
C ASN A 84 22.56 34.57 -6.09
N GLU A 85 21.89 34.75 -4.94
CA GLU A 85 21.35 36.05 -4.50
C GLU A 85 22.40 37.01 -3.91
N GLN A 86 23.69 36.67 -3.91
CA GLN A 86 24.77 37.56 -3.45
C GLN A 86 25.58 38.21 -4.58
N ALA A 87 25.16 38.09 -5.83
CA ALA A 87 25.77 38.87 -6.91
C ALA A 87 25.26 40.32 -6.85
N ASP A 88 26.15 41.21 -6.42
CA ASP A 88 26.01 42.66 -6.35
C ASP A 88 25.36 43.21 -7.64
N VAL A 89 24.23 43.90 -7.48
CA VAL A 89 23.38 44.35 -8.60
C VAL A 89 23.97 45.63 -9.19
N GLU A 90 24.89 45.49 -10.14
CA GLU A 90 25.26 46.58 -11.05
C GLU A 90 24.05 46.93 -11.94
N MET A 91 23.64 48.20 -11.91
CA MET A 91 22.58 48.79 -12.74
C MET A 91 22.99 48.77 -14.22
N ARG A 92 22.79 47.63 -14.90
CA ARG A 92 22.81 47.53 -16.37
C ARG A 92 21.40 47.56 -16.93
N ASP A 93 21.25 48.22 -18.08
CA ASP A 93 19.98 48.34 -18.80
C ASP A 93 19.30 46.98 -19.02
N ALA A 94 17.98 46.94 -18.81
CA ALA A 94 17.18 45.74 -18.70
C ALA A 94 17.10 44.93 -20.01
N GLU A 95 18.05 44.02 -20.23
CA GLU A 95 17.89 42.97 -21.23
C GLU A 95 16.79 41.98 -20.82
N PRO A 96 15.97 41.47 -21.76
CA PRO A 96 14.91 40.53 -21.46
C PRO A 96 15.48 39.22 -20.89
N VAL A 97 15.29 39.00 -19.59
CA VAL A 97 15.74 37.81 -18.87
C VAL A 97 15.09 36.56 -19.48
N GLN A 98 15.87 35.78 -20.23
CA GLN A 98 15.45 34.49 -20.76
C GLN A 98 15.19 33.53 -19.59
N ARG A 99 13.92 33.19 -19.34
CA ARG A 99 13.54 32.23 -18.30
C ARG A 99 13.98 30.83 -18.74
N THR A 100 15.01 30.29 -18.09
CA THR A 100 15.45 28.90 -18.31
C THR A 100 14.34 27.92 -17.95
N ARG A 101 14.05 26.97 -18.84
CA ARG A 101 13.10 25.87 -18.63
C ARG A 101 13.85 24.58 -18.32
N GLU A 102 13.27 23.74 -17.48
CA GLU A 102 13.75 22.40 -17.18
C GLU A 102 12.78 21.36 -17.74
N THR A 103 13.31 20.36 -18.44
CA THR A 103 12.51 19.28 -19.02
C THR A 103 12.48 18.09 -18.07
N VAL A 104 11.30 17.75 -17.58
CA VAL A 104 11.07 16.56 -16.74
C VAL A 104 10.44 15.47 -17.59
N ALA A 105 11.02 14.26 -17.55
CA ALA A 105 10.50 13.08 -18.22
C ALA A 105 9.88 12.12 -17.20
N LEU A 106 8.61 11.76 -17.41
CA LEU A 106 7.86 10.81 -16.59
C LEU A 106 7.44 9.60 -17.43
N PRO A 107 7.39 8.38 -16.86
CA PRO A 107 6.89 7.22 -17.59
C PRO A 107 5.40 7.39 -17.90
N ARG A 108 4.98 7.05 -19.11
CA ARG A 108 3.56 7.18 -19.50
C ARG A 108 2.65 6.27 -18.68
N TYR A 109 3.15 5.10 -18.31
CA TYR A 109 2.45 4.07 -17.54
C TYR A 109 3.37 3.53 -16.46
N LEU A 110 2.79 3.05 -15.36
CA LEU A 110 3.52 2.36 -14.31
C LEU A 110 3.73 0.91 -14.73
N GLU A 111 4.99 0.51 -14.91
CA GLU A 111 5.31 -0.87 -15.28
C GLU A 111 5.03 -1.81 -14.11
N ARG A 112 4.36 -2.94 -14.39
CA ARG A 112 4.09 -3.95 -13.39
C ARG A 112 5.17 -5.04 -13.45
N PRO A 113 5.80 -5.41 -12.33
CA PRO A 113 6.81 -6.46 -12.32
C PRO A 113 6.17 -7.82 -12.67
N GLU A 114 7.02 -8.77 -13.06
CA GLU A 114 6.60 -10.16 -13.25
C GLU A 114 6.00 -10.72 -11.96
N TYR A 115 4.91 -11.47 -12.09
CA TYR A 115 4.24 -12.08 -10.95
C TYR A 115 5.19 -13.05 -10.24
N LYS A 116 5.32 -12.88 -8.93
CA LYS A 116 6.02 -13.82 -8.07
C LYS A 116 5.06 -14.31 -7.00
N GLU A 117 4.89 -15.62 -6.95
CA GLU A 117 4.08 -16.24 -5.91
C GLU A 117 4.73 -16.05 -4.54
N ILE A 118 3.90 -15.86 -3.52
CA ILE A 118 4.35 -15.76 -2.14
C ILE A 118 4.67 -17.17 -1.65
N PRO A 119 5.90 -17.45 -1.19
CA PRO A 119 6.24 -18.77 -0.69
C PRO A 119 5.41 -19.12 0.55
N SER A 120 4.65 -20.22 0.50
CA SER A 120 3.76 -20.63 1.60
C SER A 120 4.52 -20.79 2.94
N HIS A 121 5.76 -21.27 2.91
CA HIS A 121 6.56 -21.44 4.12
C HIS A 121 6.73 -20.14 4.92
N ASN A 122 6.82 -18.97 4.27
CA ASN A 122 6.92 -17.68 4.96
C ASN A 122 5.72 -17.41 5.89
N ILE A 123 4.56 -17.98 5.57
CA ILE A 123 3.33 -17.82 6.34
C ILE A 123 3.25 -18.91 7.41
N VAL A 124 3.58 -20.15 7.05
CA VAL A 124 3.55 -21.31 7.97
C VAL A 124 4.48 -21.10 9.15
N ASP A 125 5.65 -20.50 8.92
CA ASP A 125 6.61 -20.21 9.98
C ASP A 125 6.04 -19.24 11.02
N ILE A 126 5.29 -18.23 10.57
CA ILE A 126 4.67 -17.22 11.44
C ILE A 126 3.49 -17.84 12.20
N GLU A 127 2.66 -18.60 11.50
CA GLU A 127 1.46 -19.21 12.06
C GLU A 127 1.19 -20.59 11.47
N LEU A 128 1.64 -21.63 12.19
CA LEU A 128 1.53 -23.03 11.80
C LEU A 128 0.08 -23.45 11.47
N GLY A 129 -0.91 -22.85 12.15
CA GLY A 129 -2.32 -23.11 11.91
C GLY A 129 -2.83 -22.72 10.51
N LEU A 130 -2.01 -22.03 9.71
CA LEU A 130 -2.31 -21.61 8.34
C LEU A 130 -1.67 -22.49 7.25
N ALA A 131 -0.96 -23.57 7.60
CA ALA A 131 -0.27 -24.46 6.65
C ALA A 131 -1.14 -24.91 5.47
N GLU A 132 -2.37 -25.35 5.74
CA GLU A 132 -3.32 -25.84 4.73
C GLU A 132 -4.30 -24.75 4.24
N THR A 133 -4.05 -23.49 4.59
CA THR A 133 -4.96 -22.39 4.25
C THR A 133 -4.50 -21.69 2.98
N PRO A 134 -5.31 -21.64 1.90
CA PRO A 134 -4.94 -20.94 0.68
C PRO A 134 -4.65 -19.45 0.93
N ILE A 135 -3.63 -18.91 0.28
CA ILE A 135 -3.17 -17.53 0.49
C ILE A 135 -4.30 -16.50 0.32
N ASP A 136 -5.16 -16.66 -0.68
CA ASP A 136 -6.27 -15.74 -0.92
C ASP A 136 -7.25 -15.70 0.27
N TYR A 137 -7.43 -16.83 0.94
CA TYR A 137 -8.27 -16.93 2.14
C TYR A 137 -7.66 -16.17 3.32
N ILE A 138 -6.34 -16.25 3.48
CA ILE A 138 -5.59 -15.52 4.50
C ILE A 138 -5.72 -14.02 4.24
N ARG A 139 -5.53 -13.59 2.99
CA ARG A 139 -5.65 -12.18 2.58
C ARG A 139 -7.05 -11.62 2.81
N ASP A 140 -8.10 -12.39 2.51
CA ASP A 140 -9.48 -11.99 2.74
C ASP A 140 -9.79 -11.84 4.25
N GLY A 141 -9.22 -12.70 5.10
CA GLY A 141 -9.32 -12.56 6.55
C GLY A 141 -8.55 -11.34 7.08
N LEU A 142 -7.33 -11.11 6.58
CA LEU A 142 -6.53 -9.94 6.93
C LEU A 142 -7.15 -8.62 6.47
N GLU A 143 -7.96 -8.61 5.40
CA GLU A 143 -8.74 -7.42 5.02
C GLU A 143 -9.77 -7.04 6.09
N VAL A 144 -10.32 -8.01 6.81
CA VAL A 144 -11.30 -7.77 7.88
C VAL A 144 -10.61 -7.39 9.19
N GLU A 145 -9.54 -8.09 9.55
CA GLU A 145 -8.80 -7.84 10.81
C GLU A 145 -7.82 -6.67 10.73
N GLY A 146 -7.33 -6.35 9.54
CA GLY A 146 -6.26 -5.39 9.34
C GLY A 146 -6.54 -3.98 9.86
N PRO A 147 -7.76 -3.41 9.76
CA PRO A 147 -8.09 -2.14 10.42
C PRO A 147 -7.93 -2.17 11.95
N ARG A 148 -8.28 -3.29 12.60
CA ARG A 148 -8.11 -3.49 14.05
C ARG A 148 -6.63 -3.58 14.42
N MET A 149 -5.87 -4.35 13.65
CA MET A 149 -4.41 -4.45 13.78
C MET A 149 -3.72 -3.09 13.60
N LEU A 150 -4.10 -2.32 12.57
CA LEU A 150 -3.55 -0.98 12.33
C LEU A 150 -3.87 0.01 13.45
N LYS A 151 -5.05 -0.09 14.06
CA LYS A 151 -5.41 0.73 15.23
C LYS A 151 -4.45 0.50 16.39
N SER A 152 -4.08 -0.76 16.66
CA SER A 152 -3.08 -1.12 17.69
C SER A 152 -1.72 -0.46 17.41
N LEU A 153 -1.27 -0.45 16.16
CA LEU A 153 -0.02 0.22 15.76
C LEU A 153 -0.03 1.73 16.04
N ASN A 154 -1.17 2.39 15.84
CA ASN A 154 -1.31 3.84 16.06
C ASN A 154 -1.37 4.22 17.55
N ALA A 155 -1.67 3.27 18.44
CA ALA A 155 -1.66 3.48 19.89
C ALA A 155 -0.25 3.36 20.51
N MET A 156 0.75 2.96 19.71
CA MET A 156 2.12 2.79 20.15
C MET A 156 2.81 4.14 20.38
N GLN A 157 3.50 4.27 21.53
CA GLN A 157 4.37 5.41 21.78
C GLN A 157 5.83 5.07 21.44
N PRO A 158 6.50 5.85 20.59
CA PRO A 158 7.89 5.60 20.26
C PRO A 158 8.80 5.97 21.45
N VAL A 159 9.73 5.08 21.78
CA VAL A 159 10.82 5.40 22.71
C VAL A 159 11.91 6.17 21.93
N PRO A 160 12.50 7.25 22.47
CA PRO A 160 13.58 7.97 21.80
C PRO A 160 14.75 7.05 21.45
N LEU A 161 15.19 7.08 20.19
CA LEU A 161 16.34 6.30 19.73
C LEU A 161 17.66 6.96 20.11
N THR A 162 18.66 6.11 20.39
CA THR A 162 20.07 6.52 20.40
C THR A 162 20.61 6.59 18.96
N ASN A 163 21.85 7.06 18.78
CA ASN A 163 22.47 7.21 17.46
C ASN A 163 22.78 5.89 16.71
N VAL A 164 22.41 4.74 17.27
CA VAL A 164 22.67 3.40 16.70
C VAL A 164 21.34 2.65 16.59
N LEU A 165 21.11 2.01 15.45
CA LEU A 165 19.92 1.17 15.24
C LEU A 165 20.07 -0.12 16.08
N PRO A 166 19.20 -0.36 17.08
CA PRO A 166 19.30 -1.56 17.90
C PRO A 166 18.73 -2.78 17.16
N SER A 167 19.09 -3.99 17.60
CA SER A 167 18.53 -5.25 17.09
C SER A 167 17.12 -5.54 17.61
N GLU A 168 16.78 -4.99 18.77
CA GLU A 168 15.48 -5.07 19.41
C GLU A 168 15.05 -3.67 19.86
N PHE A 169 13.75 -3.42 19.87
CA PHE A 169 13.20 -2.12 20.23
C PHE A 169 12.05 -2.31 21.21
N GLU A 170 12.15 -1.62 22.35
CA GLU A 170 11.11 -1.64 23.39
C GLU A 170 10.00 -0.66 23.04
N VAL A 171 8.76 -1.13 23.13
CA VAL A 171 7.58 -0.33 22.83
C VAL A 171 6.54 -0.49 23.93
N VAL A 172 5.84 0.59 24.25
CA VAL A 172 4.70 0.59 25.17
C VAL A 172 3.43 0.83 24.37
N ILE A 173 2.44 -0.04 24.56
CA ILE A 173 1.16 -0.02 23.84
C ILE A 173 0.04 0.07 24.86
N ASN A 174 -0.54 1.27 25.01
CA ASN A 174 -1.57 1.58 26.01
C ASN A 174 -2.98 1.06 25.63
N ASP A 175 -3.09 0.17 24.65
CA ASP A 175 -4.34 -0.42 24.19
C ASP A 175 -4.43 -1.85 24.70
N ASP A 176 -5.58 -2.28 25.24
CA ASP A 176 -5.80 -3.67 25.68
C ASP A 176 -6.04 -4.65 24.51
N SER A 177 -5.78 -4.21 23.28
CA SER A 177 -5.90 -5.04 22.08
C SER A 177 -5.02 -6.29 22.15
N SER A 178 -5.59 -7.41 21.70
CA SER A 178 -4.89 -8.69 21.57
C SER A 178 -3.95 -8.77 20.37
N ASP A 179 -3.99 -7.79 19.46
CA ASP A 179 -3.15 -7.72 18.27
C ASP A 179 -1.93 -6.86 18.53
N LEU A 180 -0.91 -7.45 19.16
CA LEU A 180 0.36 -6.76 19.36
C LEU A 180 1.20 -6.80 18.07
N PRO A 181 1.91 -5.71 17.70
CA PRO A 181 2.88 -5.75 16.62
C PRO A 181 3.93 -6.81 16.91
N THR A 182 4.38 -7.52 15.87
CA THR A 182 5.36 -8.60 16.03
C THR A 182 6.78 -8.12 15.73
N HIS A 183 6.95 -7.09 14.91
CA HIS A 183 8.25 -6.60 14.47
C HIS A 183 8.28 -5.07 14.40
N MET A 184 9.51 -4.54 14.34
CA MET A 184 9.77 -3.14 14.05
C MET A 184 10.53 -3.04 12.72
N PHE A 185 9.92 -2.50 11.68
CA PHE A 185 10.61 -2.26 10.41
C PHE A 185 11.44 -0.99 10.49
N ALA A 186 12.75 -1.13 10.30
CA ALA A 186 13.67 -0.02 10.11
C ALA A 186 13.75 0.31 8.61
N VAL A 187 12.90 1.24 8.17
CA VAL A 187 12.77 1.60 6.75
C VAL A 187 13.78 2.68 6.39
N PHE A 188 14.57 2.44 5.36
CA PHE A 188 15.59 3.37 4.88
C PHE A 188 15.73 3.35 3.36
N GLY A 189 16.32 4.40 2.80
CA GLY A 189 16.53 4.56 1.36
C GLY A 189 17.95 4.21 0.95
N ARG A 190 18.15 3.69 -0.27
CA ARG A 190 19.51 3.56 -0.83
C ARG A 190 20.16 4.94 -0.89
N GLN A 191 21.34 5.06 -0.29
CA GLN A 191 22.11 6.28 -0.43
C GLN A 191 22.71 6.36 -1.83
N PRO A 192 22.71 7.54 -2.46
CA PRO A 192 23.42 7.73 -3.71
C PRO A 192 24.90 7.42 -3.48
N PHE A 193 25.48 6.63 -4.38
CA PHE A 193 26.91 6.34 -4.37
C PHE A 193 27.64 7.67 -4.58
N THR A 194 28.33 8.17 -3.54
CA THR A 194 29.14 9.38 -3.66
C THR A 194 30.57 8.94 -3.94
N HIS A 195 31.15 9.43 -5.03
CA HIS A 195 32.57 9.21 -5.32
C HIS A 195 33.40 9.99 -4.30
N GLY A 196 34.06 9.26 -3.40
CA GLY A 196 34.90 9.85 -2.35
C GLY A 196 35.16 8.87 -1.20
N PRO A 197 36.01 9.26 -0.23
CA PRO A 197 36.25 8.44 0.95
C PRO A 197 34.95 8.22 1.74
N PRO A 198 34.72 7.02 2.30
CA PRO A 198 33.50 6.69 3.03
C PRO A 198 33.36 7.61 4.24
N LYS A 199 32.50 8.60 4.15
CA LYS A 199 32.10 9.41 5.31
C LYS A 199 31.24 8.54 6.22
N PRO A 200 31.36 8.65 7.57
CA PRO A 200 30.45 7.97 8.49
C PRO A 200 29.02 8.40 8.15
N ASN A 201 28.29 7.48 7.53
CA ASN A 201 27.12 7.84 6.75
C ASN A 201 25.91 7.86 7.68
N ARG A 202 25.48 9.06 8.07
CA ARG A 202 24.23 9.24 8.81
C ARG A 202 23.07 8.98 7.87
N GLN A 203 22.55 7.76 7.90
CA GLN A 203 21.37 7.38 7.13
C GLN A 203 20.11 7.70 7.92
N LYS A 204 19.14 8.37 7.27
CA LYS A 204 17.82 8.56 7.86
C LYS A 204 17.08 7.22 7.85
N VAL A 205 16.70 6.76 9.03
CA VAL A 205 15.91 5.54 9.25
C VAL A 205 14.62 5.95 9.95
N THR A 206 13.49 5.41 9.51
CA THR A 206 12.21 5.55 10.21
C THR A 206 11.75 4.17 10.68
N LEU A 207 11.36 4.09 11.95
CA LEU A 207 10.85 2.86 12.55
C LEU A 207 9.33 2.77 12.39
N TYR A 208 8.83 1.61 11.96
CA TYR A 208 7.40 1.33 11.84
C TYR A 208 7.06 0.00 12.51
N PRO A 209 6.16 -0.02 13.51
CA PRO A 209 5.69 -1.28 14.07
C PRO A 209 4.82 -1.99 13.02
N VAL A 210 4.94 -3.31 12.94
CA VAL A 210 4.20 -4.13 11.96
C VAL A 210 3.78 -5.47 12.52
N HIS A 211 2.77 -6.06 11.90
CA HIS A 211 2.42 -7.46 12.02
C HIS A 211 3.00 -8.19 10.80
N ASP A 212 3.98 -9.04 11.05
CA ASP A 212 4.63 -9.92 10.08
C ASP A 212 3.64 -10.62 9.13
N ILE A 213 2.54 -11.17 9.64
CA ILE A 213 1.54 -11.88 8.83
C ILE A 213 0.95 -11.03 7.69
N VAL A 214 0.77 -9.72 7.91
CA VAL A 214 0.25 -8.81 6.87
C VAL A 214 1.27 -8.67 5.75
N PHE A 215 2.54 -8.47 6.09
CA PHE A 215 3.57 -8.29 5.07
C PHE A 215 3.95 -9.62 4.40
N ALA A 216 4.03 -10.72 5.15
CA ALA A 216 4.30 -12.05 4.61
C ALA A 216 3.19 -12.50 3.63
N ALA A 217 1.93 -12.18 3.90
CA ALA A 217 0.82 -12.53 3.02
C ALA A 217 0.68 -11.64 1.77
N HIS A 218 1.36 -10.48 1.71
CA HIS A 218 1.22 -9.53 0.61
C HIS A 218 2.52 -9.20 -0.15
N CYS A 219 3.70 -9.50 0.40
CA CYS A 219 5.00 -9.09 -0.16
C CYS A 219 5.85 -10.31 -0.53
N ALA A 220 6.04 -10.58 -1.83
CA ALA A 220 6.82 -11.73 -2.32
C ALA A 220 8.36 -11.54 -2.26
N HIS A 221 8.82 -10.30 -2.02
CA HIS A 221 10.25 -9.96 -1.95
C HIS A 221 10.74 -9.65 -0.53
N LEU A 222 9.86 -9.74 0.47
CA LEU A 222 10.27 -9.55 1.84
C LEU A 222 11.20 -10.70 2.28
N PRO A 223 12.28 -10.42 3.02
CA PRO A 223 13.04 -11.49 3.67
C PRO A 223 12.15 -12.28 4.62
N ARG A 224 12.50 -13.55 4.84
CA ARG A 224 11.83 -14.40 5.82
C ARG A 224 11.94 -13.75 7.20
N LEU A 225 10.80 -13.43 7.80
CA LEU A 225 10.72 -12.87 9.15
C LEU A 225 10.81 -14.01 10.16
N ARG A 226 11.52 -13.79 11.26
CA ARG A 226 11.57 -14.78 12.35
C ARG A 226 10.24 -14.75 13.09
N PRO A 227 9.64 -15.89 13.45
CA PRO A 227 8.40 -15.88 14.21
C PRO A 227 8.61 -15.15 15.54
N ASN A 228 7.77 -14.15 15.82
CA ASN A 228 7.76 -13.47 17.11
C ASN A 228 6.32 -13.31 17.58
N LYS A 229 6.02 -13.87 18.76
CA LYS A 229 4.70 -13.78 19.39
C LYS A 229 4.87 -13.03 20.71
N PRO A 230 4.89 -11.68 20.68
CA PRO A 230 5.05 -10.92 21.90
C PRO A 230 3.87 -11.19 22.83
N SER A 231 4.19 -11.49 24.08
CA SER A 231 3.24 -11.58 25.17
C SER A 231 3.49 -10.42 26.15
N ARG A 232 2.42 -9.97 26.80
CA ARG A 232 2.49 -8.98 27.87
C ARG A 232 1.66 -9.47 29.05
N SER A 233 2.13 -9.20 30.26
CA SER A 233 1.42 -9.53 31.50
C SER A 233 0.48 -8.38 31.90
N SER A 234 0.76 -7.14 31.47
CA SER A 234 -0.08 -5.97 31.76
C SER A 234 -0.12 -4.94 30.62
N VAL A 235 -1.13 -4.07 30.62
CA VAL A 235 -1.43 -3.08 29.55
C VAL A 235 -0.31 -2.04 29.35
N SER A 236 0.57 -1.83 30.32
CA SER A 236 1.67 -0.85 30.23
C SER A 236 3.06 -1.46 30.30
N GLU A 237 3.15 -2.79 30.22
CA GLU A 237 4.43 -3.48 30.18
C GLU A 237 5.12 -3.26 28.82
N PRO A 238 6.40 -2.83 28.79
CA PRO A 238 7.12 -2.70 27.53
C PRO A 238 7.32 -4.07 26.89
N ILE A 239 7.03 -4.18 25.60
CA ILE A 239 7.31 -5.38 24.80
C ILE A 239 8.56 -5.15 23.93
N LYS A 240 9.38 -6.18 23.77
CA LYS A 240 10.57 -6.15 22.90
C LYS A 240 10.20 -6.66 21.51
N LEU A 241 10.48 -5.83 20.50
CA LEU A 241 10.26 -6.17 19.11
C LEU A 241 11.57 -6.28 18.35
N PRO A 242 11.82 -7.36 17.60
CA PRO A 242 12.98 -7.45 16.72
C PRO A 242 12.90 -6.38 15.63
N VAL A 243 14.03 -5.72 15.39
CA VAL A 243 14.18 -4.68 14.37
C VAL A 243 14.63 -5.31 13.06
N VAL A 244 13.84 -5.12 12.01
CA VAL A 244 14.09 -5.67 10.68
C VAL A 244 14.44 -4.53 9.71
N PRO A 245 15.67 -4.50 9.16
CA PRO A 245 16.05 -3.50 8.17
C PRO A 245 15.32 -3.73 6.84
N VAL A 246 14.65 -2.69 6.34
CA VAL A 246 13.92 -2.72 5.06
C VAL A 246 14.39 -1.57 4.16
N CYS A 247 15.14 -1.90 3.11
CA CYS A 247 15.60 -0.94 2.13
C CYS A 247 14.51 -0.68 1.07
N LEU A 248 13.98 0.54 1.00
CA LEU A 248 12.97 0.93 0.02
C LEU A 248 13.46 2.04 -0.93
N PRO A 249 12.99 2.06 -2.19
CA PRO A 249 13.31 3.16 -3.12
C PRO A 249 12.77 4.52 -2.67
N SER A 250 11.66 4.54 -1.92
CA SER A 250 11.00 5.77 -1.44
C SER A 250 10.49 5.57 -0.01
N PRO A 251 11.37 5.64 1.01
CA PRO A 251 11.00 5.41 2.42
C PRO A 251 9.80 6.24 2.90
N GLN A 252 9.73 7.50 2.49
CA GLN A 252 8.70 8.45 2.89
C GLN A 252 7.29 8.07 2.43
N THR A 253 7.15 7.24 1.38
CA THR A 253 5.85 6.77 0.88
C THR A 253 5.47 5.39 1.42
N PHE A 254 6.29 4.79 2.29
CA PHE A 254 5.97 3.52 2.95
C PHE A 254 4.68 3.57 3.79
N PRO A 255 4.37 4.63 4.57
CA PRO A 255 3.13 4.67 5.35
C PRO A 255 1.86 4.54 4.51
N ILE A 256 1.85 5.13 3.30
CA ILE A 256 0.71 5.05 2.37
C ILE A 256 0.48 3.59 1.96
N LEU A 257 1.55 2.90 1.57
CA LEU A 257 1.48 1.49 1.18
C LEU A 257 1.11 0.59 2.36
N SER A 258 1.73 0.80 3.53
CA SER A 258 1.44 0.04 4.75
C SER A 258 -0.04 0.17 5.12
N SER A 259 -0.57 1.40 5.20
CA SER A 259 -1.99 1.66 5.49
C SER A 259 -2.91 0.95 4.50
N TYR A 260 -2.58 0.92 3.21
CA TYR A 260 -3.36 0.17 2.22
C TYR A 260 -3.29 -1.35 2.46
N LEU A 261 -2.13 -1.90 2.78
CA LEU A 261 -1.98 -3.35 3.04
C LEU A 261 -2.83 -3.82 4.22
N TYR A 262 -2.97 -3.00 5.27
CA TYR A 262 -3.86 -3.29 6.40
C TYR A 262 -5.34 -3.10 6.07
N THR A 263 -5.70 -2.01 5.39
CA THR A 263 -7.12 -1.62 5.27
C THR A 263 -7.78 -2.07 3.99
N LYS A 264 -7.00 -2.36 2.95
CA LYS A 264 -7.44 -2.58 1.55
C LYS A 264 -8.36 -1.48 0.99
N ARG A 265 -8.41 -0.31 1.63
CA ARG A 265 -9.25 0.84 1.27
C ARG A 265 -8.61 1.64 0.14
N THR A 266 -9.17 1.49 -1.06
CA THR A 266 -8.73 2.22 -2.26
C THR A 266 -9.05 3.70 -2.18
N ASP A 267 -10.12 4.08 -1.51
CA ASP A 267 -10.53 5.47 -1.29
C ASP A 267 -9.50 6.24 -0.46
N LEU A 268 -9.01 5.67 0.64
CA LEU A 268 -7.95 6.27 1.46
C LEU A 268 -6.62 6.35 0.70
N LEU A 269 -6.30 5.30 -0.07
CA LEU A 269 -5.13 5.29 -0.94
C LEU A 269 -5.20 6.43 -1.96
N LEU A 270 -6.32 6.58 -2.66
CA LEU A 270 -6.51 7.62 -3.67
C LEU A 270 -6.47 9.02 -3.04
N SER A 271 -7.07 9.19 -1.87
CA SER A 271 -6.99 10.44 -1.10
C SER A 271 -5.55 10.79 -0.69
N ALA A 272 -4.68 9.80 -0.49
CA ALA A 272 -3.27 10.04 -0.18
C ALA A 272 -2.42 10.32 -1.42
N LEU A 273 -2.85 9.86 -2.60
CA LEU A 273 -2.12 10.00 -3.86
C LEU A 273 -2.51 11.26 -4.64
N LEU A 274 -3.79 11.66 -4.58
CA LEU A 274 -4.35 12.74 -5.38
C LEU A 274 -4.43 14.06 -4.60
N PRO A 275 -4.37 15.21 -5.29
CA PRO A 275 -4.51 16.52 -4.66
C PRO A 275 -5.95 16.87 -4.25
N SER A 276 -6.93 16.05 -4.64
CA SER A 276 -8.35 16.26 -4.33
C SER A 276 -9.06 14.93 -4.18
N THR A 277 -10.12 14.91 -3.39
CA THR A 277 -10.99 13.76 -3.25
C THR A 277 -11.71 13.46 -4.56
N ILE A 278 -11.90 12.18 -4.81
CA ILE A 278 -12.65 11.68 -5.95
C ILE A 278 -14.14 11.70 -5.56
N PRO A 279 -15.06 12.15 -6.42
CA PRO A 279 -16.50 12.03 -6.18
C PRO A 279 -16.94 10.56 -5.99
N ASP A 280 -17.95 10.31 -5.17
CA ASP A 280 -18.42 8.93 -4.89
C ASP A 280 -18.90 8.19 -6.15
N ASP A 281 -19.53 8.90 -7.08
CA ASP A 281 -20.04 8.37 -8.37
C ASP A 281 -19.00 8.44 -9.50
N PHE A 282 -17.71 8.44 -9.16
CA PHE A 282 -16.67 8.64 -10.16
C PHE A 282 -16.50 7.41 -11.05
N HIS A 283 -16.70 7.61 -12.35
CA HIS A 283 -16.43 6.63 -13.39
C HIS A 283 -15.14 6.95 -14.13
N LYS A 284 -14.42 5.93 -14.61
CA LYS A 284 -13.18 6.12 -15.39
C LYS A 284 -13.37 7.05 -16.61
N ALA A 285 -14.57 7.11 -17.20
CA ALA A 285 -14.89 8.05 -18.27
C ALA A 285 -14.75 9.53 -17.86
N GLN A 286 -14.87 9.85 -16.57
CA GLN A 286 -14.76 11.20 -16.01
C GLN A 286 -13.32 11.59 -15.65
N THR A 287 -12.31 10.76 -15.95
CA THR A 287 -10.90 11.04 -15.64
C THR A 287 -10.43 12.36 -16.24
N ILE A 288 -10.87 12.70 -17.46
CA ILE A 288 -10.50 13.95 -18.12
C ILE A 288 -11.10 15.16 -17.40
N ALA A 289 -12.40 15.12 -17.09
CA ALA A 289 -13.07 16.21 -16.38
C ALA A 289 -12.46 16.44 -14.98
N PHE A 290 -12.18 15.35 -14.25
CA PHE A 290 -11.47 15.44 -12.98
C PHE A 290 -10.06 16.02 -13.13
N ALA A 291 -9.30 15.54 -14.12
CA ALA A 291 -7.96 16.06 -14.42
C ALA A 291 -7.97 17.55 -14.76
N GLN A 292 -8.95 18.04 -15.53
CA GLN A 292 -9.13 19.47 -15.81
C GLN A 292 -9.42 20.27 -14.55
N LYS A 293 -10.31 19.76 -13.67
CA LYS A 293 -10.62 20.39 -12.38
C LYS A 293 -9.36 20.55 -11.53
N ILE A 294 -8.56 19.50 -11.38
CA ILE A 294 -7.32 19.59 -10.59
C ILE A 294 -6.25 20.45 -11.29
N ALA A 295 -6.17 20.45 -12.63
CA ALA A 295 -5.25 21.32 -13.37
C ALA A 295 -5.55 22.81 -13.22
N ARG A 296 -6.82 23.19 -13.07
CA ARG A 296 -7.25 24.57 -12.80
C ARG A 296 -7.01 24.99 -11.35
N THR A 297 -6.97 24.02 -10.43
CA THR A 297 -6.88 24.28 -8.98
C THR A 297 -5.43 24.26 -8.47
N PHE A 298 -4.58 23.40 -9.06
CA PHE A 298 -3.22 23.16 -8.59
C PHE A 298 -2.19 23.57 -9.65
N THR A 299 -1.05 24.09 -9.18
CA THR A 299 0.08 24.41 -10.06
C THR A 299 0.72 23.15 -10.63
N ALA A 300 1.37 23.25 -11.79
CA ALA A 300 2.12 22.14 -12.37
C ALA A 300 3.18 21.56 -11.41
N ARG A 301 3.80 22.43 -10.57
CA ARG A 301 4.76 21.99 -9.55
C ARG A 301 4.09 21.15 -8.46
N ALA A 302 2.92 21.54 -7.97
CA ALA A 302 2.17 20.75 -6.99
C ALA A 302 1.74 19.40 -7.58
N LEU A 303 1.23 19.38 -8.82
CA LEU A 303 0.88 18.15 -9.52
C LEU A 303 2.10 17.23 -9.72
N LEU A 304 3.28 17.79 -10.01
CA LEU A 304 4.52 17.02 -10.11
C LEU A 304 4.90 16.38 -8.75
N GLN A 305 4.68 17.08 -7.63
CA GLN A 305 4.91 16.49 -6.30
C GLN A 305 4.00 15.26 -6.07
N HIS A 306 2.72 15.34 -6.45
CA HIS A 306 1.82 14.18 -6.40
C HIS A 306 2.28 13.05 -7.32
N ALA A 307 2.76 13.34 -8.53
CA ALA A 307 3.36 12.34 -9.40
C ALA A 307 4.58 11.67 -8.73
N MET A 308 5.45 12.43 -8.06
CA MET A 308 6.58 11.87 -7.33
C MET A 308 6.14 10.94 -6.18
N VAL A 309 5.07 11.27 -5.46
CA VAL A 309 4.48 10.40 -4.42
C VAL A 309 3.96 9.10 -5.02
N ILE A 310 3.17 9.17 -6.09
CA ILE A 310 2.64 7.98 -6.79
C ILE A 310 3.78 7.09 -7.28
N ASN A 311 4.79 7.68 -7.93
CA ASN A 311 5.98 6.97 -8.38
C ASN A 311 6.75 6.35 -7.20
N GLY A 312 6.83 7.02 -6.06
CA GLY A 312 7.42 6.49 -4.83
C GLY A 312 6.68 5.26 -4.30
N VAL A 313 5.35 5.30 -4.23
CA VAL A 313 4.52 4.15 -3.84
C VAL A 313 4.70 3.01 -4.82
N TRP A 314 4.62 3.27 -6.12
CA TRP A 314 4.85 2.29 -7.18
C TRP A 314 6.21 1.57 -7.03
N ARG A 315 7.30 2.32 -6.85
CA ARG A 315 8.64 1.73 -6.68
C ARG A 315 8.73 0.87 -5.42
N ASN A 316 8.07 1.27 -4.33
CA ASN A 316 8.02 0.45 -3.11
C ASN A 316 7.20 -0.83 -3.32
N VAL A 317 6.07 -0.74 -4.02
CA VAL A 317 5.24 -1.89 -4.41
C VAL A 317 6.06 -2.90 -5.21
N CYS A 318 6.82 -2.44 -6.20
CA CYS A 318 7.73 -3.29 -6.98
C CYS A 318 8.84 -3.89 -6.09
N ALA A 319 9.47 -3.07 -5.24
CA ALA A 319 10.55 -3.52 -4.37
C ALA A 319 10.10 -4.61 -3.37
N LEU A 320 8.88 -4.50 -2.83
CA LEU A 320 8.30 -5.47 -1.91
C LEU A 320 7.62 -6.66 -2.61
N GLY A 321 7.40 -6.57 -3.93
CA GLY A 321 6.75 -7.63 -4.70
C GLY A 321 5.28 -7.79 -4.33
N VAL A 322 4.52 -6.69 -4.33
CA VAL A 322 3.08 -6.69 -4.01
C VAL A 322 2.24 -6.87 -5.29
N PHE A 323 1.40 -7.91 -5.31
CA PHE A 323 0.57 -8.29 -6.46
C PHE A 323 -0.93 -8.21 -6.13
N GLU A 324 -1.43 -6.99 -5.95
CA GLU A 324 -2.82 -6.71 -5.55
C GLU A 324 -3.57 -5.89 -6.61
N ASP A 325 -4.61 -6.45 -7.23
CA ASP A 325 -5.31 -5.83 -8.36
C ASP A 325 -5.91 -4.47 -8.03
N ARG A 326 -6.51 -4.35 -6.83
CA ARG A 326 -7.15 -3.12 -6.36
C ARG A 326 -6.12 -2.01 -6.16
N LEU A 327 -4.95 -2.33 -5.62
CA LEU A 327 -3.83 -1.40 -5.43
C LEU A 327 -3.35 -0.88 -6.78
N TRP A 328 -3.04 -1.80 -7.70
CA TRP A 328 -2.52 -1.45 -8.99
C TRP A 328 -3.51 -0.64 -9.84
N SER A 329 -4.79 -1.00 -9.79
CA SER A 329 -5.84 -0.25 -10.50
C SER A 329 -6.00 1.17 -9.96
N ALA A 330 -5.94 1.35 -8.63
CA ALA A 330 -5.98 2.67 -8.00
C ALA A 330 -4.74 3.52 -8.34
N MET A 331 -3.54 2.91 -8.34
CA MET A 331 -2.31 3.61 -8.74
C MET A 331 -2.32 4.00 -10.22
N ASP A 332 -2.75 3.11 -11.11
CA ASP A 332 -2.87 3.40 -12.54
C ASP A 332 -3.84 4.57 -12.78
N PHE A 333 -4.98 4.56 -12.09
CA PHE A 333 -5.93 5.65 -12.13
C PHE A 333 -5.34 6.97 -11.63
N ALA A 334 -4.71 6.97 -10.45
CA ALA A 334 -4.12 8.17 -9.88
C ALA A 334 -3.01 8.74 -10.79
N TRP A 335 -2.18 7.87 -11.36
CA TRP A 335 -1.13 8.22 -12.31
C TRP A 335 -1.71 8.85 -13.57
N GLU A 336 -2.72 8.23 -14.18
CA GLU A 336 -3.41 8.72 -15.37
C GLU A 336 -4.04 10.10 -15.12
N ALA A 337 -4.73 10.27 -13.99
CA ALA A 337 -5.36 11.53 -13.61
C ALA A 337 -4.33 12.67 -13.42
N VAL A 338 -3.24 12.41 -12.67
CA VAL A 338 -2.20 13.43 -12.39
C VAL A 338 -1.41 13.78 -13.65
N LEU A 339 -1.03 12.81 -14.47
CA LEU A 339 -0.33 13.10 -15.73
C LEU A 339 -1.23 13.89 -16.70
N THR A 340 -2.53 13.56 -16.75
CA THR A 340 -3.49 14.28 -17.60
C THR A 340 -3.67 15.71 -17.10
N ALA A 341 -3.73 15.91 -15.78
CA ALA A 341 -3.79 17.23 -15.18
C ALA A 341 -2.52 18.05 -15.44
N LEU A 342 -1.34 17.43 -15.35
CA LEU A 342 -0.07 18.06 -15.71
C LEU A 342 -0.08 18.53 -17.16
N ALA A 343 -0.55 17.69 -18.08
CA ALA A 343 -0.68 18.03 -19.48
C ALA A 343 -1.60 19.24 -19.72
N PHE A 344 -2.73 19.33 -19.00
CA PHE A 344 -3.59 20.51 -19.03
C PHE A 344 -2.88 21.75 -18.42
N ALA A 345 -2.26 21.60 -17.26
CA ALA A 345 -1.62 22.70 -16.53
C ALA A 345 -0.41 23.29 -17.28
N THR A 346 0.25 22.51 -18.14
CA THR A 346 1.38 22.96 -18.97
C THR A 346 0.99 23.28 -20.41
N GLY A 347 -0.32 23.32 -20.74
CA GLY A 347 -0.81 23.69 -22.06
C GLY A 347 -0.55 22.66 -23.18
N ASN A 348 -0.31 21.40 -22.82
CA ASN A 348 -0.07 20.31 -23.79
C ASN A 348 -1.01 19.09 -23.54
N PRO A 349 -2.34 19.25 -23.56
CA PRO A 349 -3.28 18.15 -23.31
C PRO A 349 -3.18 17.02 -24.33
N LYS A 350 -2.75 17.32 -25.57
CA LYS A 350 -2.58 16.34 -26.65
C LYS A 350 -1.59 15.22 -26.31
N ALA A 351 -0.62 15.48 -25.44
CA ALA A 351 0.34 14.47 -24.98
C ALA A 351 -0.30 13.33 -24.18
N MET A 352 -1.47 13.55 -23.56
CA MET A 352 -2.14 12.58 -22.70
C MET A 352 -3.46 12.08 -23.25
N VAL A 353 -4.20 12.91 -23.97
CA VAL A 353 -5.54 12.58 -24.43
C VAL A 353 -5.53 11.82 -25.77
N GLY A 354 -4.40 11.84 -26.51
CA GLY A 354 -4.35 11.31 -27.87
C GLY A 354 -5.31 12.07 -28.79
N ASN A 355 -5.42 11.64 -30.05
CA ASN A 355 -6.46 12.14 -30.95
C ASN A 355 -7.81 11.54 -30.53
N LEU A 356 -8.33 11.88 -29.34
CA LEU A 356 -9.78 11.80 -29.15
C LEU A 356 -10.39 12.62 -30.28
N SER A 357 -11.39 12.07 -30.96
CA SER A 357 -12.10 12.84 -31.98
C SER A 357 -12.59 14.14 -31.35
N ASP A 358 -12.56 15.26 -32.08
CA ASP A 358 -12.99 16.57 -31.56
C ASP A 358 -14.39 16.52 -30.92
N LYS A 359 -15.22 15.54 -31.33
CA LYS A 359 -16.54 15.23 -30.74
C LYS A 359 -16.48 14.65 -29.33
N GLU A 360 -15.55 13.73 -29.04
CA GLU A 360 -15.36 13.19 -27.68
C GLU A 360 -14.71 14.22 -26.76
N TYR A 361 -13.83 15.07 -27.31
CA TYR A 361 -13.27 16.19 -26.57
C TYR A 361 -14.35 17.22 -26.21
N ALA A 362 -15.24 17.57 -27.14
CA ALA A 362 -16.37 18.46 -26.87
C ALA A 362 -17.37 17.88 -25.86
N SER A 363 -17.64 16.57 -25.93
CA SER A 363 -18.54 15.87 -25.00
C SER A 363 -17.97 15.69 -23.59
N ALA A 364 -16.64 15.79 -23.42
CA ALA A 364 -15.98 15.73 -22.11
C ALA A 364 -15.74 17.12 -21.48
N VAL A 365 -15.94 18.19 -22.25
CA VAL A 365 -15.72 19.59 -21.85
C VAL A 365 -17.02 20.30 -21.50
N LEU A 366 -18.16 19.80 -22.00
CA LEU A 366 -19.53 20.18 -21.60
C LEU A 366 -20.00 19.28 -20.46
#